data_AF-Q4LB39-F1
#
_entry.id   AF-Q4LB39-F1
#
_cell.length_a   1.000
_cell.length_b   1.000
_cell.length_c   1.000
_cell.angle_alpha   90.00
_cell.angle_beta   90.00
_cell.angle_gamma   90.00
#
_symmetry.space_group_name_H-M   'P 1'
#
loop_
_entity.id
_entity.type
_entity.pdbx_description
1 polymer ?
#
loop_
_entity_poly.entity_id
_entity_poly.type
_entity_poly.pdbx_seq_one_letter_code
_entity_poly.pdbx_strand_id
1 'polypeptide(L)'
;TGTLTTNEMSCVTFLHPGNSVTELITYDVEGHTYAPVGKITGAALGQFKTVTTLAKIASLCNESAIEFREGKYVRVGEPTEAALKVLVEKIGFPDDSAKQAEFVSLQNSNPAKAVQFCNDFYAEQHKKLAILEFSRDRKSMSVLCSKAGPNQRSTRSTTANQNVLFVKGAPEGLLERCSSVQLGDGTVKPLTAAGRQVLLAQVSSLARKSLRCLALAKKEELGELGSYDGDRHHPAHKQLENTENFAAIESGLTFVGLASMLDPPRPEVRPMIETCHTAGIRVIVITGDNKLTAESICRKIGVFSDDEDISHKSFTGAEFFALSKEKQIEYLMNKEGNGMVFSRTEPKHKQQLVKMLKQQGEVAAMT
;
A
#
# COMPACT_ATOMS: atom_id res chain seq x y z
N THR A 1 -4.87 -8.02 11.25
CA THR A 1 -5.71 -7.89 10.05
C THR A 1 -6.58 -9.12 9.91
N GLY A 2 -7.89 -8.96 9.68
CA GLY A 2 -8.85 -10.07 9.51
C GLY A 2 -9.44 -10.62 10.80
N THR A 3 -8.65 -10.68 11.87
CA THR A 3 -9.13 -11.02 13.22
C THR A 3 -9.75 -9.79 13.89
N LEU A 4 -8.94 -8.80 14.27
CA LEU A 4 -9.38 -7.56 14.94
C LEU A 4 -9.98 -6.51 14.00
N THR A 5 -9.76 -6.66 12.71
CA THR A 5 -10.22 -5.73 11.67
C THR A 5 -11.01 -6.50 10.61
N THR A 6 -11.86 -5.80 9.86
CA THR A 6 -12.75 -6.44 8.87
C THR A 6 -11.98 -7.05 7.70
N ASN A 7 -10.74 -6.61 7.44
CA ASN A 7 -9.98 -6.92 6.23
C ASN A 7 -10.69 -6.45 4.95
N GLU A 8 -11.51 -5.40 5.08
CA GLU A 8 -12.14 -4.66 4.00
C GLU A 8 -11.39 -3.35 3.84
N MET A 9 -10.22 -3.45 3.21
CA MET A 9 -9.36 -2.30 2.97
C MET A 9 -10.07 -1.32 2.04
N SER A 10 -10.08 -0.03 2.38
CA SER A 10 -10.59 1.04 1.53
C SER A 10 -9.58 2.18 1.45
N CYS A 11 -9.31 2.69 0.25
CA CYS A 11 -8.52 3.91 0.13
C CYS A 11 -9.37 5.09 0.58
N VAL A 12 -8.92 5.81 1.62
CA VAL A 12 -9.67 6.92 2.22
C VAL A 12 -9.01 8.27 1.95
N THR A 13 -7.73 8.28 1.59
CA THR A 13 -7.05 9.49 1.12
C THR A 13 -5.86 9.12 0.23
N PHE A 14 -5.58 9.95 -0.76
CA PHE A 14 -4.34 9.87 -1.53
C PHE A 14 -3.77 11.28 -1.70
N LEU A 15 -2.48 11.35 -2.02
CA LEU A 15 -1.80 12.62 -2.24
C LEU A 15 -0.69 12.49 -3.27
N HIS A 16 -0.32 13.63 -3.84
CA HIS A 16 0.83 13.76 -4.73
C HIS A 16 1.54 15.10 -4.49
N PRO A 17 2.80 15.26 -4.95
CA PRO A 17 3.50 16.54 -4.94
C PRO A 17 2.77 17.59 -5.79
N GLY A 18 2.72 18.83 -5.30
CA GLY A 18 2.12 19.98 -5.97
C GLY A 18 3.06 20.62 -7.00
N ASN A 19 3.13 21.95 -7.03
CA ASN A 19 4.00 22.70 -7.95
C ASN A 19 5.45 22.77 -7.46
N SER A 20 5.72 22.33 -6.23
CA SER A 20 7.06 22.22 -5.67
C SER A 20 7.26 20.89 -4.95
N VAL A 21 8.52 20.54 -4.70
CA VAL A 21 8.94 19.27 -4.07
C VAL A 21 8.47 19.16 -2.60
N THR A 22 8.11 20.28 -1.97
CA THR A 22 7.66 20.36 -0.57
C THR A 22 6.17 20.64 -0.42
N GLU A 23 5.46 20.91 -1.52
CA GLU A 23 4.01 21.10 -1.52
C GLU A 23 3.33 19.76 -1.77
N LEU A 24 2.32 19.42 -0.98
CA LEU A 24 1.53 18.20 -1.15
C LEU A 24 0.07 18.56 -1.39
N ILE A 25 -0.52 18.00 -2.45
CA ILE A 25 -1.94 18.07 -2.73
C ILE A 25 -2.58 16.78 -2.24
N THR A 26 -3.56 16.90 -1.35
CA THR A 26 -4.24 15.76 -0.70
C THR A 26 -5.71 15.73 -1.12
N TYR A 27 -6.24 14.52 -1.25
CA TYR A 27 -7.63 14.25 -1.60
C TYR A 27 -8.22 13.28 -0.60
N ASP A 28 -9.47 13.53 -0.20
CA ASP A 28 -10.26 12.60 0.61
C ASP A 28 -11.13 11.75 -0.31
N VAL A 29 -11.23 10.46 -0.01
CA VAL A 29 -11.94 9.47 -0.82
C VAL A 29 -13.06 8.89 0.02
N GLU A 30 -14.30 9.11 -0.43
CA GLU A 30 -15.49 8.59 0.24
C GLU A 30 -15.69 7.09 -0.05
N GLY A 31 -16.25 6.37 0.92
CA GLY A 31 -16.71 5.00 0.77
C GLY A 31 -15.74 3.95 1.34
N HIS A 32 -16.28 3.07 2.17
CA HIS A 32 -15.52 2.06 2.92
C HIS A 32 -15.71 0.62 2.39
N THR A 33 -16.26 0.47 1.19
CA THR A 33 -16.54 -0.82 0.56
C THR A 33 -15.75 -0.98 -0.72
N TYR A 34 -15.83 -2.16 -1.35
CA TYR A 34 -15.27 -2.40 -2.67
C TYR A 34 -16.13 -1.86 -3.83
N ALA A 35 -17.21 -1.13 -3.55
CA ALA A 35 -17.98 -0.48 -4.59
C ALA A 35 -17.17 0.69 -5.20
N PRO A 36 -17.12 0.83 -6.54
CA PRO A 36 -16.51 1.97 -7.23
C PRO A 36 -17.40 3.23 -7.16
N VAL A 37 -18.02 3.46 -6.00
CA VAL A 37 -18.96 4.56 -5.74
C VAL A 37 -18.42 5.37 -4.58
N GLY A 38 -18.40 6.69 -4.73
CA GLY A 38 -17.93 7.62 -3.72
C GLY A 38 -17.33 8.86 -4.38
N LYS A 39 -17.42 10.00 -3.70
CA LYS A 39 -16.84 11.26 -4.17
C LYS A 39 -15.36 11.35 -3.76
N ILE A 40 -14.60 12.06 -4.58
CA ILE A 40 -13.27 12.53 -4.20
C ILE A 40 -13.36 14.03 -3.94
N THR A 41 -12.92 14.44 -2.75
CA THR A 41 -12.92 15.84 -2.31
C THR A 41 -11.48 16.35 -2.27
N GLY A 42 -11.23 17.56 -2.78
CA GLY A 42 -9.90 18.15 -2.87
C GLY A 42 -9.80 19.12 -4.04
N ALA A 43 -8.60 19.25 -4.62
CA ALA A 43 -8.42 19.95 -5.89
C ALA A 43 -9.16 19.24 -7.03
N ALA A 44 -9.34 19.91 -8.17
CA ALA A 44 -9.94 19.26 -9.34
C ALA A 44 -8.98 18.18 -9.88
N LEU A 45 -9.46 16.94 -10.07
CA LEU A 45 -8.59 15.82 -10.47
C LEU A 45 -7.86 16.06 -11.80
N GLY A 46 -8.50 16.74 -12.77
CA GLY A 46 -7.91 17.12 -14.06
C GLY A 46 -6.94 18.30 -13.99
N GLN A 47 -6.76 18.94 -12.82
CA GLN A 47 -5.80 20.02 -12.65
C GLN A 47 -4.35 19.52 -12.68
N PHE A 48 -4.12 18.28 -12.23
CA PHE A 48 -2.78 17.73 -12.02
C PHE A 48 -2.60 16.40 -12.77
N LYS A 49 -1.74 16.41 -13.80
CA LYS A 49 -1.40 15.22 -14.62
C LYS A 49 -0.85 14.06 -13.79
N THR A 50 -0.29 14.35 -12.62
CA THR A 50 0.26 13.35 -11.71
C THR A 50 -0.83 12.46 -11.12
N VAL A 51 -2.09 12.91 -11.03
CA VAL A 51 -3.23 12.07 -10.65
C VAL A 51 -3.40 10.90 -11.64
N THR A 52 -3.34 11.17 -12.94
CA THR A 52 -3.41 10.13 -13.98
C THR A 52 -2.22 9.17 -13.90
N THR A 53 -1.02 9.66 -13.56
CA THR A 53 0.14 8.78 -13.37
C THR A 53 -0.01 7.89 -12.15
N LEU A 54 -0.54 8.43 -11.05
CA LEU A 54 -0.84 7.69 -9.83
C LEU A 54 -1.87 6.59 -10.10
N ALA A 55 -2.95 6.91 -10.82
CA ALA A 55 -3.98 5.95 -11.21
C ALA A 55 -3.41 4.81 -12.08
N LYS A 56 -2.52 5.12 -13.03
CA LYS A 56 -1.81 4.11 -13.82
C LYS A 56 -0.99 3.15 -12.96
N ILE A 57 -0.21 3.66 -12.00
CA ILE A 57 0.57 2.81 -11.08
C ILE A 57 -0.37 1.92 -10.26
N ALA A 58 -1.43 2.50 -9.67
CA ALA A 58 -2.41 1.80 -8.85
C ALA A 58 -3.17 0.70 -9.62
N SER A 59 -3.44 0.93 -10.91
CA SER A 59 -4.09 -0.05 -11.80
C SER A 59 -3.13 -1.15 -12.26
N LEU A 60 -1.94 -0.80 -12.75
CA LEU A 60 -1.06 -1.71 -13.46
C LEU A 60 -0.17 -2.52 -12.53
N CYS A 61 0.40 -1.88 -11.51
CA CYS A 61 1.19 -2.56 -10.48
C CYS A 61 0.23 -3.21 -9.47
N ASN A 62 -0.56 -4.18 -9.94
CA ASN A 62 -1.69 -4.75 -9.23
C ASN A 62 -2.10 -6.09 -9.87
N GLU A 63 -2.35 -7.12 -9.07
CA GLU A 63 -2.82 -8.43 -9.51
C GLU A 63 -4.26 -8.75 -9.06
N SER A 64 -4.88 -7.83 -8.33
CA SER A 64 -6.25 -7.99 -7.83
C SER A 64 -7.27 -7.42 -8.80
N ALA A 65 -8.53 -7.82 -8.58
CA ALA A 65 -9.68 -7.48 -9.39
C ALA A 65 -10.89 -7.21 -8.49
N ILE A 66 -11.84 -6.42 -8.98
CA ILE A 66 -13.17 -6.31 -8.37
C ILE A 66 -14.17 -6.93 -9.34
N GLU A 67 -15.06 -7.75 -8.81
CA GLU A 67 -16.13 -8.38 -9.56
C GLU A 67 -17.49 -7.98 -8.98
N PHE A 68 -18.51 -7.92 -9.84
CA PHE A 68 -19.88 -7.72 -9.42
C PHE A 68 -20.65 -9.05 -9.49
N ARG A 69 -20.94 -9.65 -8.34
CA ARG A 69 -21.66 -10.93 -8.21
C ARG A 69 -22.88 -10.74 -7.34
N GLU A 70 -24.04 -11.20 -7.80
CA GLU A 70 -25.29 -11.22 -7.02
C GLU A 70 -25.64 -9.86 -6.39
N GLY A 71 -25.42 -8.75 -7.12
CA GLY A 71 -25.69 -7.40 -6.63
C GLY A 71 -24.64 -6.81 -5.70
N LYS A 72 -23.52 -7.50 -5.46
CA LYS A 72 -22.45 -7.09 -4.56
C LYS A 72 -21.11 -6.97 -5.28
N TYR A 73 -20.30 -6.01 -4.83
CA TYR A 73 -18.91 -5.86 -5.25
C TYR A 73 -18.02 -6.73 -4.37
N VAL A 74 -17.34 -7.69 -4.98
CA VAL A 74 -16.50 -8.67 -4.30
C VAL A 74 -15.08 -8.52 -4.85
N ARG A 75 -14.10 -8.46 -3.94
CA ARG A 75 -12.69 -8.47 -4.34
C ARG A 75 -12.24 -9.89 -4.71
N VAL A 76 -11.35 -9.96 -5.69
CA VAL A 76 -10.54 -11.14 -6.01
C VAL A 76 -9.07 -10.74 -5.87
N GLY A 77 -8.32 -11.48 -5.06
CA GLY A 77 -6.94 -11.11 -4.70
C GLY A 77 -6.84 -10.35 -3.37
N GLU A 78 -5.73 -9.64 -3.19
CA GLU A 78 -5.33 -9.03 -1.92
C GLU A 78 -6.17 -7.77 -1.58
N PRO A 79 -6.62 -7.60 -0.32
CA PRO A 79 -7.44 -6.46 0.10
C PRO A 79 -6.81 -5.10 -0.23
N THR A 80 -5.51 -4.95 0.02
CA THR A 80 -4.74 -3.72 -0.22
C THR A 80 -4.69 -3.37 -1.71
N GLU A 81 -4.56 -4.36 -2.57
CA GLU A 81 -4.56 -4.16 -4.02
C GLU A 81 -5.96 -3.87 -4.58
N ALA A 82 -6.98 -4.58 -4.08
CA ALA A 82 -8.38 -4.34 -4.41
C ALA A 82 -8.81 -2.91 -4.08
N ALA A 83 -8.36 -2.38 -2.94
CA ALA A 83 -8.62 -0.99 -2.56
C ALA A 83 -7.98 0.03 -3.52
N LEU A 84 -6.83 -0.28 -4.12
CA LEU A 84 -6.23 0.53 -5.19
C LEU A 84 -7.04 0.43 -6.48
N LYS A 85 -7.55 -0.76 -6.85
CA LYS A 85 -8.45 -0.92 -8.02
C LYS A 85 -9.67 -0.03 -7.90
N VAL A 86 -10.32 -0.03 -6.73
CA VAL A 86 -11.47 0.83 -6.44
C VAL A 86 -11.10 2.30 -6.47
N LEU A 87 -9.93 2.70 -5.96
CA LEU A 87 -9.44 4.07 -6.05
C LEU A 87 -9.34 4.53 -7.52
N VAL A 88 -8.84 3.68 -8.42
CA VAL A 88 -8.73 4.01 -9.85
C VAL A 88 -10.10 4.27 -10.47
N GLU A 89 -11.10 3.43 -10.18
CA GLU A 89 -12.46 3.64 -10.66
C GLU A 89 -13.09 4.93 -10.09
N LYS A 90 -12.79 5.29 -8.84
CA LYS A 90 -13.27 6.56 -8.24
C LYS A 90 -12.58 7.79 -8.83
N ILE A 91 -11.31 7.68 -9.23
CA ILE A 91 -10.58 8.75 -9.93
C ILE A 91 -11.16 8.96 -11.34
N GLY A 92 -11.53 7.88 -12.03
CA GLY A 92 -12.10 7.96 -13.37
C GLY A 92 -11.09 8.41 -14.44
N PHE A 93 -11.55 9.26 -15.34
CA PHE A 93 -10.81 9.86 -16.45
C PHE A 93 -10.72 11.38 -16.29
N PRO A 94 -9.82 11.87 -15.42
CA PRO A 94 -9.73 13.30 -15.12
C PRO A 94 -9.39 14.18 -16.33
N ASP A 95 -8.73 13.61 -17.33
CA ASP A 95 -8.28 14.29 -18.55
C ASP A 95 -9.17 14.03 -19.79
N ASP A 96 -10.24 13.22 -19.67
CA ASP A 96 -11.12 12.83 -20.79
C ASP A 96 -12.60 12.85 -20.37
N SER A 97 -13.25 13.98 -20.61
CA SER A 97 -14.65 14.21 -20.21
C SER A 97 -15.64 13.31 -20.96
N ALA A 98 -15.35 12.94 -22.21
CA ALA A 98 -16.22 12.08 -23.00
C ALA A 98 -16.20 10.66 -22.43
N LYS A 99 -15.01 10.14 -22.13
CA LYS A 99 -14.84 8.82 -21.51
C LYS A 99 -15.33 8.79 -20.07
N GLN A 100 -15.19 9.89 -19.32
CA GLN A 100 -15.80 10.03 -18.00
C GLN A 100 -17.34 9.94 -18.07
N ALA A 101 -17.97 10.58 -19.06
CA ALA A 101 -19.42 10.51 -19.25
C ALA A 101 -19.88 9.09 -19.64
N GLU A 102 -19.12 8.40 -20.49
CA GLU A 102 -19.35 6.99 -20.83
C GLU A 102 -19.31 6.10 -19.58
N PHE A 103 -18.27 6.24 -18.76
CA PHE A 103 -18.11 5.50 -17.51
C PHE A 103 -19.28 5.71 -16.54
N VAL A 104 -19.67 6.97 -16.29
CA VAL A 104 -20.79 7.31 -15.40
C VAL A 104 -22.12 6.73 -15.92
N SER A 105 -22.34 6.73 -17.24
CA SER A 105 -23.51 6.11 -17.84
C SER A 105 -23.51 4.59 -17.65
N LEU A 106 -22.34 3.96 -17.79
CA LEU A 106 -22.17 2.52 -17.61
C LEU A 106 -22.38 2.09 -16.15
N GLN A 107 -21.94 2.88 -15.17
CA GLN A 107 -22.16 2.61 -13.75
C GLN A 107 -23.66 2.47 -13.41
N ASN A 108 -24.52 3.27 -14.04
CA ASN A 108 -25.96 3.23 -13.80
C ASN A 108 -26.67 2.11 -14.57
N SER A 109 -26.21 1.81 -15.79
CA SER A 109 -26.89 0.88 -16.70
C SER A 109 -26.38 -0.56 -16.59
N ASN A 110 -25.10 -0.78 -16.30
CA ASN A 110 -24.48 -2.09 -16.19
C ASN A 110 -23.30 -2.09 -15.20
N PRO A 111 -23.57 -2.18 -13.89
CA PRO A 111 -22.55 -2.21 -12.84
C PRO A 111 -21.49 -3.31 -13.04
N ALA A 112 -21.89 -4.45 -13.60
CA ALA A 112 -20.99 -5.58 -13.85
C ALA A 112 -19.92 -5.28 -14.90
N LYS A 113 -20.22 -4.44 -15.89
CA LYS A 113 -19.21 -3.96 -16.85
C LYS A 113 -18.46 -2.75 -16.35
N ALA A 114 -19.11 -1.89 -15.55
CA ALA A 114 -18.49 -0.68 -15.02
C ALA A 114 -17.41 -0.95 -13.97
N VAL A 115 -17.48 -2.09 -13.27
CA VAL A 115 -16.66 -2.39 -12.08
C VAL A 115 -15.14 -2.34 -12.29
N GLN A 116 -14.66 -2.55 -13.51
CA GLN A 116 -13.23 -2.45 -13.87
C GLN A 116 -12.96 -1.54 -15.07
N PHE A 117 -13.90 -0.68 -15.44
CA PHE A 117 -13.82 0.06 -16.70
C PHE A 117 -12.57 0.94 -16.82
N CYS A 118 -12.21 1.68 -15.77
CA CYS A 118 -10.98 2.48 -15.76
C CYS A 118 -9.72 1.61 -15.69
N ASN A 119 -9.76 0.53 -14.92
CA ASN A 119 -8.65 -0.40 -14.80
C ASN A 119 -8.33 -1.12 -16.12
N ASP A 120 -9.36 -1.61 -16.81
CA ASP A 120 -9.28 -2.30 -18.10
C ASP A 120 -8.71 -1.37 -19.17
N PHE A 121 -9.16 -0.11 -19.20
CA PHE A 121 -8.60 0.89 -20.11
C PHE A 121 -7.08 1.05 -19.96
N TYR A 122 -6.57 1.14 -18.73
CA TYR A 122 -5.12 1.25 -18.52
C TYR A 122 -4.38 -0.03 -18.91
N ALA A 123 -4.98 -1.19 -18.67
CA ALA A 123 -4.41 -2.49 -19.03
C ALA A 123 -4.35 -2.70 -20.56
N GLU A 124 -5.34 -2.22 -21.30
CA GLU A 124 -5.36 -2.23 -22.77
C GLU A 124 -4.29 -1.32 -23.38
N GLN A 125 -3.87 -0.27 -22.67
CA GLN A 125 -2.81 0.64 -23.11
C GLN A 125 -1.40 0.18 -22.78
N HIS A 126 -1.23 -0.77 -21.85
CA HIS A 126 0.08 -1.18 -21.36
C HIS A 126 0.19 -2.69 -21.26
N LYS A 127 1.02 -3.30 -22.11
CA LYS A 127 1.34 -4.71 -21.98
C LYS A 127 2.25 -4.94 -20.77
N LYS A 128 1.81 -5.74 -19.78
CA LYS A 128 2.68 -6.23 -18.70
C LYS A 128 3.69 -7.24 -19.27
N LEU A 129 4.98 -7.00 -19.05
CA LEU A 129 6.08 -7.80 -19.58
C LEU A 129 6.74 -8.68 -18.51
N ALA A 130 6.83 -8.16 -17.29
CA ALA A 130 7.33 -8.88 -16.13
C ALA A 130 6.72 -8.31 -14.85
N ILE A 131 6.57 -9.17 -13.85
CA ILE A 131 6.21 -8.79 -12.49
C ILE A 131 7.41 -9.11 -11.63
N LEU A 132 7.89 -8.10 -10.90
CA LEU A 132 8.83 -8.28 -9.81
C LEU A 132 7.93 -8.37 -8.57
N GLU A 133 7.72 -9.58 -8.08
CA GLU A 133 6.69 -9.85 -7.06
C GLU A 133 6.92 -9.07 -5.76
N PHE A 134 6.08 -9.26 -4.75
CA PHE A 134 6.36 -8.70 -3.44
C PHE A 134 7.37 -9.57 -2.68
N SER A 135 8.37 -8.95 -2.03
CA SER A 135 9.18 -9.62 -1.02
C SER A 135 9.35 -8.79 0.24
N ARG A 136 9.61 -9.48 1.35
CA ARG A 136 9.62 -8.88 2.70
C ARG A 136 10.85 -8.05 2.99
N ASP A 137 11.95 -8.30 2.29
CA ASP A 137 13.20 -7.55 2.34
C ASP A 137 13.02 -6.16 1.71
N ARG A 138 12.58 -6.06 0.44
CA ARG A 138 12.32 -4.78 -0.24
C ARG A 138 10.99 -4.12 0.13
N LYS A 139 10.03 -4.88 0.67
CA LYS A 139 8.67 -4.42 1.04
C LYS A 139 7.96 -3.65 -0.08
N SER A 140 8.14 -4.10 -1.30
CA SER A 140 7.62 -3.48 -2.52
C SER A 140 7.45 -4.54 -3.59
N MET A 141 6.66 -4.17 -4.60
CA MET A 141 6.47 -4.93 -5.83
C MET A 141 6.49 -3.96 -6.99
N SER A 142 6.83 -4.46 -8.16
CA SER A 142 6.78 -3.68 -9.39
C SER A 142 6.34 -4.48 -10.59
N VAL A 143 5.88 -3.75 -11.61
CA VAL A 143 5.53 -4.32 -12.90
C VAL A 143 6.27 -3.56 -13.98
N LEU A 144 6.93 -4.30 -14.86
CA LEU A 144 7.53 -3.78 -16.07
C LEU A 144 6.47 -3.80 -17.17
N CYS A 145 6.11 -2.63 -17.67
CA CYS A 145 5.10 -2.46 -18.71
C CYS A 145 5.73 -1.89 -19.98
N SER A 146 5.28 -2.37 -21.14
CA SER A 146 5.47 -1.63 -22.38
C SER A 146 4.47 -0.48 -22.46
N LYS A 147 4.90 0.69 -22.98
CA LYS A 147 4.02 1.81 -23.32
C LYS A 147 3.14 1.54 -24.56
N ALA A 148 3.38 0.43 -25.27
CA ALA A 148 2.48 -0.08 -26.29
C ALA A 148 1.44 -1.03 -25.66
N GLY A 149 0.19 -0.89 -26.10
CA GLY A 149 -0.90 -1.78 -25.68
C GLY A 149 -0.69 -3.22 -26.21
N PRO A 150 -1.31 -4.25 -25.58
CA PRO A 150 -1.14 -5.65 -25.98
C PRO A 150 -1.47 -5.92 -27.46
N ASN A 151 -2.36 -5.12 -28.04
CA ASN A 151 -2.85 -5.25 -29.41
C ASN A 151 -2.07 -4.41 -30.45
N GLN A 152 -1.09 -3.61 -30.03
CA GLN A 152 -0.25 -2.81 -30.94
C GLN A 152 1.03 -3.57 -31.31
N ARG A 153 1.25 -3.81 -32.61
CA ARG A 153 2.50 -4.40 -33.11
C ARG A 153 3.61 -3.35 -33.05
N SER A 154 4.64 -3.60 -32.24
CA SER A 154 5.85 -2.77 -32.21
C SER A 154 6.55 -2.82 -33.56
N THR A 155 6.69 -1.67 -34.23
CA THR A 155 7.51 -1.56 -35.44
C THR A 155 8.95 -1.25 -35.03
N ARG A 156 9.93 -1.90 -35.68
CA ARG A 156 11.38 -1.84 -35.35
C ARG A 156 11.99 -0.42 -35.29
N SER A 157 11.26 0.62 -35.71
CA SER A 157 11.74 1.99 -35.90
C SER A 157 11.54 2.94 -34.70
N THR A 158 10.81 2.55 -33.65
CA THR A 158 10.53 3.43 -32.48
C THR A 158 11.28 3.01 -31.20
N THR A 159 12.37 2.29 -31.38
CA THR A 159 13.03 1.44 -30.35
C THR A 159 14.13 2.18 -29.60
N ALA A 160 13.77 3.11 -28.72
CA ALA A 160 14.62 3.53 -27.61
C ALA A 160 13.71 4.01 -26.46
N ASN A 161 13.63 3.23 -25.38
CA ASN A 161 12.92 3.53 -24.11
C ASN A 161 11.37 3.53 -24.15
N GLN A 162 10.77 2.42 -24.58
CA GLN A 162 9.31 2.25 -24.54
C GLN A 162 8.78 1.65 -23.24
N ASN A 163 9.62 1.04 -22.41
CA ASN A 163 9.14 0.42 -21.18
C ASN A 163 9.12 1.40 -20.01
N VAL A 164 8.26 1.11 -19.03
CA VAL A 164 8.15 1.81 -17.77
C VAL A 164 7.99 0.80 -16.65
N LEU A 165 8.71 0.99 -15.55
CA LEU A 165 8.53 0.21 -14.34
C LEU A 165 7.60 0.98 -13.40
N PHE A 166 6.49 0.38 -13.01
CA PHE A 166 5.60 0.94 -11.99
C PHE A 166 5.81 0.19 -10.69
N VAL A 167 6.04 0.93 -9.60
CA VAL A 167 6.43 0.38 -8.30
C VAL A 167 5.45 0.84 -7.24
N LYS A 168 5.05 -0.08 -6.35
CA LYS A 168 4.36 0.27 -5.11
C LYS A 168 4.99 -0.43 -3.91
N GLY A 169 4.97 0.21 -2.75
CA GLY A 169 5.55 -0.40 -1.56
C GLY A 169 5.46 0.44 -0.29
N ALA A 170 6.11 -0.06 0.75
CA ALA A 170 6.25 0.64 2.02
C ALA A 170 6.94 2.00 1.80
N PRO A 171 6.35 3.12 2.28
CA PRO A 171 6.87 4.45 1.99
C PRO A 171 8.31 4.65 2.41
N GLU A 172 8.73 4.14 3.57
CA GLU A 172 10.05 4.38 4.13
C GLU A 172 11.15 3.83 3.20
N GLY A 173 11.09 2.54 2.87
CA GLY A 173 12.09 1.90 2.00
C GLY A 173 11.94 2.23 0.51
N LEU A 174 10.75 2.60 0.06
CA LEU A 174 10.57 3.03 -1.33
C LEU A 174 11.10 4.44 -1.55
N LEU A 175 10.85 5.38 -0.63
CA LEU A 175 11.40 6.74 -0.71
C LEU A 175 12.93 6.71 -0.69
N GLU A 176 13.56 5.85 0.13
CA GLU A 176 15.03 5.64 0.12
C GLU A 176 15.59 5.34 -1.27
N ARG A 177 14.83 4.64 -2.10
CA ARG A 177 15.20 4.29 -3.48
C ARG A 177 14.75 5.31 -4.52
N CYS A 178 14.05 6.38 -4.13
CA CYS A 178 13.69 7.49 -5.01
C CYS A 178 14.80 8.55 -5.08
N SER A 179 15.24 8.86 -6.30
CA SER A 179 16.17 9.97 -6.61
C SER A 179 15.44 11.23 -7.07
N SER A 180 14.23 11.06 -7.60
CA SER A 180 13.44 12.14 -8.18
C SER A 180 11.97 12.06 -7.75
N VAL A 181 11.21 13.09 -8.10
CA VAL A 181 9.80 13.27 -7.76
C VAL A 181 9.05 13.90 -8.93
N GLN A 182 7.85 13.40 -9.21
CA GLN A 182 6.96 13.98 -10.21
C GLN A 182 6.06 15.04 -9.56
N LEU A 183 6.15 16.27 -10.03
CA LEU A 183 5.30 17.40 -9.61
C LEU A 183 3.93 17.31 -10.26
N GLY A 184 2.96 18.09 -9.76
CA GLY A 184 1.56 18.03 -10.21
C GLY A 184 1.34 18.26 -11.71
N ASP A 185 2.17 19.08 -12.35
CA ASP A 185 2.15 19.34 -13.80
C ASP A 185 2.74 18.20 -14.65
N GLY A 186 3.31 17.18 -14.00
CA GLY A 186 3.95 16.02 -14.60
C GLY A 186 5.47 16.15 -14.77
N THR A 187 6.07 17.31 -14.46
CA THR A 187 7.53 17.51 -14.54
C THR A 187 8.25 16.71 -13.46
N VAL A 188 9.47 16.26 -13.76
CA VAL A 188 10.29 15.48 -12.84
C VAL A 188 11.41 16.36 -12.30
N LYS A 189 11.56 16.39 -10.97
CA LYS A 189 12.61 17.15 -10.26
C LYS A 189 13.38 16.24 -9.31
N PRO A 190 14.62 16.59 -8.95
CA PRO A 190 15.35 15.86 -7.90
C PRO A 190 14.57 15.85 -6.58
N LEU A 191 14.51 14.69 -5.92
CA LEU A 191 13.90 14.58 -4.59
C LEU A 191 14.89 15.10 -3.55
N THR A 192 14.70 16.35 -3.13
CA THR A 192 15.55 17.00 -2.13
C THR A 192 15.34 16.41 -0.74
N ALA A 193 16.31 16.60 0.15
CA ALA A 193 16.19 16.17 1.56
C ALA A 193 14.96 16.80 2.25
N ALA A 194 14.67 18.07 1.97
CA ALA A 194 13.49 18.75 2.49
C ALA A 194 12.18 18.11 2.00
N GLY A 195 12.07 17.80 0.70
CA GLY A 195 10.90 17.09 0.15
C GLY A 195 10.71 15.71 0.77
N ARG A 196 11.80 14.96 0.92
CA ARG A 196 11.80 13.65 1.58
C ARG A 196 11.30 13.76 3.03
N GLN A 197 11.76 14.75 3.79
CA GLN A 197 11.29 14.98 5.16
C GLN A 197 9.79 15.31 5.20
N VAL A 198 9.30 16.16 4.30
CA VAL A 198 7.86 16.48 4.21
C VAL A 198 7.02 15.22 3.94
N LEU A 199 7.47 14.36 3.01
CA LEU A 199 6.78 13.10 2.70
C LEU A 199 6.78 12.13 3.90
N LEU A 200 7.91 11.95 4.58
CA LEU A 200 8.00 11.08 5.76
C LEU A 200 7.18 11.60 6.94
N ALA A 201 7.14 12.93 7.14
CA ALA A 201 6.28 13.56 8.14
C ALA A 201 4.80 13.31 7.84
N GLN A 202 4.40 13.40 6.56
CA GLN A 202 3.04 13.13 6.14
C GLN A 202 2.67 11.64 6.30
N VAL A 203 3.56 10.71 5.95
CA VAL A 203 3.37 9.27 6.22
C VAL A 203 3.15 9.02 7.71
N SER A 204 3.95 9.67 8.56
CA SER A 204 3.81 9.56 10.02
C SER A 204 2.48 10.13 10.53
N SER A 205 2.04 11.27 9.98
CA SER A 205 0.74 11.89 10.28
C SER A 205 -0.43 10.96 9.94
N LEU A 206 -0.38 10.35 8.76
CA LEU A 206 -1.41 9.42 8.29
C LEU A 206 -1.41 8.10 9.07
N ALA A 207 -0.23 7.59 9.44
CA ALA A 207 -0.10 6.41 10.29
C ALA A 207 -0.73 6.62 11.68
N ARG A 208 -0.58 7.81 12.27
CA ARG A 208 -1.25 8.18 13.54
C ARG A 208 -2.78 8.18 13.43
N LYS A 209 -3.33 8.36 12.23
CA LYS A 209 -4.77 8.21 11.93
C LYS A 209 -5.18 6.76 11.68
N SER A 210 -4.30 5.79 11.94
CA SER A 210 -4.45 4.35 11.67
C SER A 210 -4.50 3.99 10.19
N LEU A 211 -3.93 4.83 9.31
CA LEU A 211 -3.93 4.54 7.89
C LEU A 211 -2.69 3.71 7.51
N ARG A 212 -2.89 2.75 6.63
CA ARG A 212 -1.83 2.04 5.93
C ARG A 212 -1.46 2.81 4.68
N CYS A 213 -0.24 3.35 4.61
CA CYS A 213 0.23 4.12 3.47
C CYS A 213 1.02 3.22 2.50
N LEU A 214 0.79 3.40 1.20
CA LEU A 214 1.61 2.87 0.11
C LEU A 214 2.18 4.01 -0.71
N ALA A 215 3.50 3.99 -0.91
CA ALA A 215 4.15 4.87 -1.88
C ALA A 215 4.07 4.28 -3.28
N LEU A 216 3.81 5.15 -4.24
CA LEU A 216 3.68 4.85 -5.65
C LEU A 216 4.79 5.59 -6.39
N ALA A 217 5.54 4.88 -7.20
CA ALA A 217 6.66 5.42 -7.95
C ALA A 217 6.76 4.78 -9.34
N LYS A 218 7.58 5.40 -10.20
CA LYS A 218 7.87 4.88 -11.53
C LYS A 218 9.36 5.01 -11.87
N LYS A 219 9.80 4.28 -12.89
CA LYS A 219 11.13 4.43 -13.50
C LYS A 219 11.02 4.25 -15.01
N GLU A 220 11.59 5.20 -15.75
CA GLU A 220 11.60 5.19 -17.22
C GLU A 220 13.01 4.92 -17.77
N GLU A 221 14.06 5.26 -17.01
CA GLU A 221 15.45 4.92 -17.35
C GLU A 221 15.76 3.48 -16.92
N LEU A 222 15.52 2.52 -17.81
CA LEU A 222 15.54 1.09 -17.49
C LEU A 222 16.74 0.33 -18.05
N GLY A 223 17.69 1.00 -18.69
CA GLY A 223 18.84 0.35 -19.34
C GLY A 223 18.36 -0.75 -20.31
N GLU A 224 18.90 -1.95 -20.18
CA GLU A 224 18.54 -3.11 -21.03
C GLU A 224 17.05 -3.52 -20.90
N LEU A 225 16.42 -3.27 -19.74
CA LEU A 225 14.99 -3.55 -19.56
C LEU A 225 14.10 -2.57 -20.33
N GLY A 226 14.67 -1.47 -20.86
CA GLY A 226 13.97 -0.51 -21.71
C GLY A 226 13.50 -1.08 -23.05
N SER A 227 14.16 -2.14 -23.55
CA SER A 227 13.82 -2.86 -24.79
C SER A 227 13.28 -4.27 -24.57
N TYR A 228 13.18 -4.73 -23.32
CA TYR A 228 12.67 -6.06 -23.00
C TYR A 228 11.25 -6.25 -23.55
N ASP A 229 10.98 -7.40 -24.15
CA ASP A 229 9.74 -7.71 -24.89
C ASP A 229 8.89 -8.82 -24.23
N GLY A 230 9.38 -9.39 -23.13
CA GLY A 230 8.79 -10.52 -22.43
C GLY A 230 9.38 -11.87 -22.84
N ASP A 231 10.30 -11.92 -23.81
CA ASP A 231 10.91 -13.17 -24.25
C ASP A 231 12.08 -13.58 -23.34
N ARG A 232 12.13 -14.86 -22.97
CA ARG A 232 13.18 -15.44 -22.12
C ARG A 232 14.57 -15.41 -22.74
N HIS A 233 14.65 -15.30 -24.07
CA HIS A 233 15.90 -15.24 -24.82
C HIS A 233 16.44 -13.81 -24.94
N HIS A 234 15.67 -12.79 -24.53
CA HIS A 234 16.14 -11.41 -24.49
C HIS A 234 17.28 -11.25 -23.44
N PRO A 235 18.39 -10.53 -23.74
CA PRO A 235 19.54 -10.41 -22.82
C PRO A 235 19.16 -9.93 -21.41
N ALA A 236 18.25 -8.95 -21.33
CA ALA A 236 17.76 -8.40 -20.07
C ALA A 236 16.95 -9.40 -19.21
N HIS A 237 16.48 -10.53 -19.75
CA HIS A 237 15.69 -11.51 -19.00
C HIS A 237 16.46 -12.08 -17.80
N LYS A 238 17.77 -12.26 -17.94
CA LYS A 238 18.65 -12.74 -16.84
C LYS A 238 18.58 -11.87 -15.60
N GLN A 239 18.32 -10.57 -15.75
CA GLN A 239 18.18 -9.66 -14.61
C GLN A 239 16.91 -9.97 -13.79
N LEU A 240 15.89 -10.52 -14.44
CA LEU A 240 14.57 -10.84 -13.87
C LEU A 240 14.49 -12.26 -13.28
N GLU A 241 15.45 -13.14 -13.59
CA GLU A 241 15.48 -14.52 -13.07
C GLU A 241 15.86 -14.60 -11.59
N ASN A 242 16.69 -13.68 -11.09
CA ASN A 242 17.09 -13.64 -9.68
C ASN A 242 16.37 -12.51 -8.93
N THR A 243 15.55 -12.89 -7.95
CA THR A 243 14.78 -11.98 -7.10
C THR A 243 15.65 -11.02 -6.29
N GLU A 244 16.92 -11.34 -6.03
CA GLU A 244 17.88 -10.47 -5.35
C GLU A 244 18.21 -9.21 -6.15
N ASN A 245 18.07 -9.26 -7.49
CA ASN A 245 18.30 -8.11 -8.35
C ASN A 245 17.20 -7.06 -8.26
N PHE A 246 16.01 -7.42 -7.75
CA PHE A 246 14.83 -6.56 -7.86
C PHE A 246 15.00 -5.24 -7.11
N ALA A 247 15.69 -5.25 -5.98
CA ALA A 247 15.98 -4.01 -5.24
C ALA A 247 16.84 -3.04 -6.06
N ALA A 248 17.80 -3.54 -6.85
CA ALA A 248 18.64 -2.73 -7.72
C ALA A 248 17.86 -2.21 -8.94
N ILE A 249 16.99 -3.04 -9.52
CA ILE A 249 16.09 -2.63 -10.61
C ILE A 249 15.16 -1.50 -10.12
N GLU A 250 14.60 -1.65 -8.92
CA GLU A 250 13.74 -0.70 -8.22
C GLU A 250 14.51 0.44 -7.50
N SER A 251 15.68 0.84 -8.00
CA SER A 251 16.46 1.98 -7.48
C SER A 251 16.54 3.13 -8.48
N GLY A 252 16.73 4.36 -8.01
CA GLY A 252 16.69 5.57 -8.85
C GLY A 252 15.28 5.90 -9.33
N LEU A 253 14.29 5.68 -8.47
CA LEU A 253 12.88 5.83 -8.79
C LEU A 253 12.44 7.31 -8.78
N THR A 254 11.36 7.60 -9.53
CA THR A 254 10.60 8.84 -9.45
C THR A 254 9.39 8.63 -8.55
N PHE A 255 9.35 9.27 -7.39
CA PHE A 255 8.17 9.27 -6.51
C PHE A 255 6.99 9.99 -7.18
N VAL A 256 5.79 9.41 -7.12
CA VAL A 256 4.58 9.95 -7.77
C VAL A 256 3.52 10.34 -6.73
N GLY A 257 3.30 9.52 -5.69
CA GLY A 257 2.33 9.85 -4.66
C GLY A 257 2.17 8.78 -3.58
N LEU A 258 1.27 9.04 -2.63
CA LEU A 258 0.85 8.08 -1.61
C LEU A 258 -0.63 7.76 -1.77
N ALA A 259 -0.98 6.49 -1.62
CA ALA A 259 -2.35 6.06 -1.37
C ALA A 259 -2.43 5.54 0.07
N SER A 260 -3.43 6.01 0.82
CA SER A 260 -3.57 5.70 2.25
C SER A 260 -4.92 5.06 2.51
N MET A 261 -4.86 3.91 3.16
CA MET A 261 -5.96 2.97 3.24
C MET A 261 -6.35 2.73 4.70
N LEU A 262 -7.63 2.51 4.93
CA LEU A 262 -8.17 2.15 6.23
C LEU A 262 -8.64 0.69 6.18
N ASP A 263 -8.20 -0.07 7.18
CA ASP A 263 -8.77 -1.37 7.55
C ASP A 263 -9.54 -1.18 8.86
N PRO A 264 -10.87 -0.99 8.81
CA PRO A 264 -11.61 -0.62 10.01
C PRO A 264 -11.61 -1.76 11.04
N PRO A 265 -11.45 -1.45 12.33
CA PRO A 265 -11.68 -2.42 13.40
C PRO A 265 -13.11 -2.95 13.34
N ARG A 266 -13.31 -4.21 13.74
CA ARG A 266 -14.68 -4.75 13.86
C ARG A 266 -15.38 -4.08 15.04
N PRO A 267 -16.68 -3.74 14.94
CA PRO A 267 -17.39 -3.02 15.99
C PRO A 267 -17.41 -3.78 17.34
N GLU A 268 -17.39 -5.11 17.31
CA GLU A 268 -17.38 -5.97 18.48
C GLU A 268 -16.02 -6.04 19.21
N VAL A 269 -14.92 -5.64 18.57
CA VAL A 269 -13.57 -5.89 19.09
C VAL A 269 -13.27 -5.10 20.35
N ARG A 270 -13.68 -3.82 20.42
CA ARG A 270 -13.44 -2.99 21.61
C ARG A 270 -14.18 -3.52 22.85
N PRO A 271 -15.50 -3.79 22.81
CA PRO A 271 -16.19 -4.45 23.92
C PRO A 271 -15.57 -5.79 24.34
N MET A 272 -15.07 -6.58 23.40
CA MET A 272 -14.39 -7.85 23.70
C MET A 272 -13.06 -7.64 24.44
N ILE A 273 -12.27 -6.65 24.04
CA ILE A 273 -11.01 -6.32 24.73
C ILE A 273 -11.28 -5.84 26.15
N GLU A 274 -12.30 -5.00 26.35
CA GLU A 274 -12.73 -4.57 27.69
C GLU A 274 -13.12 -5.78 28.56
N THR A 275 -13.88 -6.72 27.99
CA THR A 275 -14.25 -7.98 28.69
C THR A 275 -13.02 -8.80 29.07
N CYS A 276 -12.04 -8.94 28.17
CA CYS A 276 -10.77 -9.60 28.47
C CYS A 276 -10.06 -8.94 29.65
N HIS A 277 -9.96 -7.61 29.64
CA HIS A 277 -9.31 -6.86 30.71
C HIS A 277 -10.02 -7.03 32.05
N THR A 278 -11.35 -6.98 32.10
CA THR A 278 -12.13 -7.23 33.33
C THR A 278 -11.96 -8.66 33.85
N ALA A 279 -11.75 -9.64 32.96
CA ALA A 279 -11.47 -11.02 33.32
C ALA A 279 -10.00 -11.29 33.72
N GLY A 280 -9.13 -10.28 33.71
CA GLY A 280 -7.70 -10.43 34.00
C GLY A 280 -6.90 -11.06 32.85
N ILE A 281 -7.44 -11.06 31.63
CA ILE A 281 -6.79 -11.59 30.43
C ILE A 281 -6.07 -10.45 29.70
N ARG A 282 -4.76 -10.60 29.49
CA ARG A 282 -3.94 -9.65 28.73
C ARG A 282 -4.09 -9.86 27.22
N VAL A 283 -4.16 -8.76 26.47
CA VAL A 283 -4.26 -8.80 25.00
C VAL A 283 -2.94 -8.36 24.37
N ILE A 284 -2.31 -9.25 23.60
CA ILE A 284 -1.08 -8.96 22.84
C ILE A 284 -1.42 -8.91 21.35
N VAL A 285 -1.30 -7.73 20.75
CA VAL A 285 -1.53 -7.52 19.31
C VAL A 285 -0.26 -7.80 18.53
N ILE A 286 -0.34 -8.64 17.50
CA ILE A 286 0.78 -8.92 16.59
C ILE A 286 0.37 -8.59 15.17
N THR A 287 1.03 -7.61 14.55
CA THR A 287 0.70 -7.11 13.21
C THR A 287 1.93 -6.94 12.31
N GLY A 288 1.69 -6.95 10.99
CA GLY A 288 2.67 -6.60 9.95
C GLY A 288 2.70 -5.11 9.62
N ASP A 289 1.76 -4.32 10.15
CA ASP A 289 1.72 -2.86 9.97
C ASP A 289 2.95 -2.17 10.56
N ASN A 290 3.14 -0.90 10.19
CA ASN A 290 4.15 -0.07 10.84
C ASN A 290 3.79 0.20 12.31
N LYS A 291 4.78 0.63 13.09
CA LYS A 291 4.64 0.84 14.53
C LYS A 291 3.54 1.84 14.87
N LEU A 292 3.57 3.02 14.24
CA LEU A 292 2.61 4.10 14.51
C LEU A 292 1.16 3.72 14.18
N THR A 293 0.91 3.03 13.07
CA THR A 293 -0.41 2.52 12.71
C THR A 293 -0.87 1.47 13.70
N ALA A 294 0.01 0.54 14.10
CA ALA A 294 -0.33 -0.48 15.09
C ALA A 294 -0.70 0.13 16.45
N GLU A 295 0.08 1.09 16.93
CA GLU A 295 -0.20 1.82 18.18
C GLU A 295 -1.52 2.58 18.11
N SER A 296 -1.77 3.27 16.99
CA SER A 296 -3.01 4.01 16.76
C SER A 296 -4.24 3.08 16.75
N ILE A 297 -4.14 1.91 16.09
CA ILE A 297 -5.20 0.90 16.10
C ILE A 297 -5.42 0.38 17.53
N CYS A 298 -4.35 0.02 18.25
CA CYS A 298 -4.42 -0.50 19.62
C CYS A 298 -5.13 0.46 20.58
N ARG A 299 -4.92 1.78 20.45
CA ARG A 299 -5.68 2.79 21.21
C ARG A 299 -7.17 2.78 20.84
N LYS A 300 -7.49 2.81 19.54
CA LYS A 300 -8.89 2.80 19.06
C LYS A 300 -9.69 1.59 19.56
N ILE A 301 -9.07 0.41 19.58
CA ILE A 301 -9.71 -0.84 20.00
C ILE A 301 -9.64 -1.07 21.52
N GLY A 302 -9.01 -0.18 22.29
CA GLY A 302 -8.97 -0.27 23.76
C GLY A 302 -7.92 -1.21 24.33
N VAL A 303 -6.91 -1.62 23.56
CA VAL A 303 -5.71 -2.32 24.10
C VAL A 303 -4.91 -1.37 24.98
N PHE A 304 -4.82 -0.11 24.56
CA PHE A 304 -4.20 0.96 25.32
C PHE A 304 -5.21 2.09 25.54
N SER A 305 -5.05 2.82 26.64
CA SER A 305 -5.75 4.10 26.81
C SER A 305 -5.11 5.18 25.92
N ASP A 306 -5.85 6.25 25.63
CA ASP A 306 -5.38 7.28 24.69
C ASP A 306 -4.06 7.93 25.14
N ASP A 307 -3.92 8.22 26.44
CA ASP A 307 -2.75 8.87 27.05
C ASP A 307 -1.77 7.90 27.74
N GLU A 308 -1.93 6.59 27.54
CA GLU A 308 -1.07 5.58 28.16
C GLU A 308 0.36 5.64 27.59
N ASP A 309 1.37 5.60 28.47
CA ASP A 309 2.76 5.38 28.06
C ASP A 309 2.95 3.91 27.63
N ILE A 310 3.30 3.75 26.36
CA ILE A 310 3.49 2.47 25.69
C ILE A 310 4.95 2.22 25.30
N SER A 311 5.89 3.03 25.80
CA SER A 311 7.33 2.89 25.55
C SER A 311 7.88 1.49 25.85
N HIS A 312 7.33 0.82 26.86
CA HIS A 312 7.65 -0.56 27.25
C HIS A 312 6.64 -1.62 26.75
N LYS A 313 5.67 -1.22 25.92
CA LYS A 313 4.56 -2.07 25.45
C LYS A 313 4.46 -2.16 23.93
N SER A 314 5.14 -1.28 23.19
CA SER A 314 5.13 -1.21 21.73
C SER A 314 6.52 -1.41 21.15
N PHE A 315 6.69 -2.52 20.43
CA PHE A 315 7.95 -2.85 19.77
C PHE A 315 7.73 -3.23 18.30
N THR A 316 8.69 -2.92 17.44
CA THR A 316 8.80 -3.69 16.20
C THR A 316 9.36 -5.09 16.51
N GLY A 317 9.13 -6.06 15.62
CA GLY A 317 9.75 -7.37 15.75
C GLY A 317 11.28 -7.28 15.86
N ALA A 318 11.91 -6.49 14.99
CA ALA A 318 13.36 -6.28 15.01
C ALA A 318 13.85 -5.67 16.33
N GLU A 319 13.16 -4.64 16.84
CA GLU A 319 13.49 -4.00 18.13
C GLU A 319 13.43 -5.01 19.28
N PHE A 320 12.33 -5.77 19.38
CA PHE A 320 12.14 -6.68 20.51
C PHE A 320 13.13 -7.85 20.49
N PHE A 321 13.33 -8.48 19.34
CA PHE A 321 14.22 -9.65 19.23
C PHE A 321 15.71 -9.30 19.28
N ALA A 322 16.07 -8.03 19.12
CA ALA A 322 17.42 -7.54 19.35
C ALA A 322 17.76 -7.37 20.85
N LEU A 323 16.76 -7.31 21.73
CA LEU A 323 16.97 -7.25 23.18
C LEU A 323 17.55 -8.56 23.72
N SER A 324 18.19 -8.51 24.88
CA SER A 324 18.60 -9.72 25.60
C SER A 324 17.37 -10.53 26.04
N LYS A 325 17.53 -11.84 26.22
CA LYS A 325 16.42 -12.72 26.62
C LYS A 325 15.81 -12.30 27.95
N GLU A 326 16.64 -11.81 28.87
CA GLU A 326 16.23 -11.34 30.20
C GLU A 326 15.28 -10.14 30.05
N LYS A 327 15.64 -9.14 29.23
CA LYS A 327 14.78 -7.99 28.95
C LYS A 327 13.50 -8.36 28.19
N GLN A 328 13.58 -9.30 27.26
CA GLN A 328 12.40 -9.77 26.55
C GLN A 328 11.39 -10.42 27.52
N ILE A 329 11.88 -11.25 28.44
CA ILE A 329 11.05 -11.86 29.50
C ILE A 329 10.53 -10.78 30.45
N GLU A 330 11.38 -9.85 30.88
CA GLU A 330 10.99 -8.73 31.74
C GLU A 330 9.80 -7.96 31.15
N TYR A 331 9.87 -7.55 29.88
CA TYR A 331 8.77 -6.84 29.22
C TYR A 331 7.53 -7.72 29.02
N LEU A 332 7.69 -8.98 28.62
CA LEU A 332 6.55 -9.89 28.43
C LEU A 332 5.83 -10.25 29.74
N MET A 333 6.57 -10.27 30.85
CA MET A 333 6.05 -10.59 32.18
C MET A 333 5.65 -9.36 32.99
N ASN A 334 5.91 -8.15 32.47
CA ASN A 334 5.40 -6.94 33.08
C ASN A 334 3.86 -6.96 33.02
N LYS A 335 3.24 -6.93 34.20
CA LYS A 335 1.78 -6.91 34.39
C LYS A 335 1.23 -5.50 34.58
N GLU A 336 2.08 -4.47 34.52
CA GLU A 336 1.66 -3.08 34.55
C GLU A 336 1.03 -2.70 33.21
N GLY A 337 -0.30 -2.83 33.15
CA GLY A 337 -1.11 -2.53 31.98
C GLY A 337 -1.67 -3.78 31.30
N ASN A 338 -2.67 -3.56 30.46
CA ASN A 338 -3.55 -4.64 30.00
C ASN A 338 -3.18 -5.20 28.62
N GLY A 339 -2.11 -4.72 27.98
CA GLY A 339 -1.72 -5.24 26.67
C GLY A 339 -0.34 -4.86 26.17
N MET A 340 0.01 -5.41 25.01
CA MET A 340 1.25 -5.12 24.25
C MET A 340 0.97 -5.13 22.75
N VAL A 341 1.83 -4.49 21.97
CA VAL A 341 1.78 -4.53 20.51
C VAL A 341 3.15 -4.82 19.90
N PHE A 342 3.19 -5.77 18.98
CA PHE A 342 4.34 -6.09 18.15
C PHE A 342 4.01 -5.79 16.69
N SER A 343 4.72 -4.82 16.11
CA SER A 343 4.55 -4.35 14.73
C SER A 343 5.67 -4.87 13.81
N ARG A 344 5.48 -4.78 12.48
CA ARG A 344 6.43 -5.29 11.47
C ARG A 344 6.93 -6.71 11.78
N THR A 345 6.08 -7.58 12.30
CA THR A 345 6.47 -8.93 12.73
C THR A 345 6.54 -9.92 11.57
N GLU A 346 7.42 -10.91 11.69
CA GLU A 346 7.50 -12.05 10.78
C GLU A 346 6.75 -13.26 11.35
N PRO A 347 6.35 -14.25 10.52
CA PRO A 347 5.70 -15.46 11.00
C PRO A 347 6.48 -16.19 12.12
N LYS A 348 7.82 -16.20 12.03
CA LYS A 348 8.70 -16.80 13.05
C LYS A 348 8.57 -16.11 14.41
N HIS A 349 8.37 -14.79 14.43
CA HIS A 349 8.23 -14.00 15.65
C HIS A 349 6.98 -14.39 16.45
N LYS A 350 5.86 -14.70 15.77
CA LYS A 350 4.63 -15.15 16.43
C LYS A 350 4.85 -16.42 17.25
N GLN A 351 5.47 -17.42 16.64
CA GLN A 351 5.75 -18.69 17.30
C GLN A 351 6.73 -18.53 18.47
N GLN A 352 7.75 -17.68 18.30
CA GLN A 352 8.71 -17.38 19.36
C GLN A 352 8.05 -16.70 20.56
N LEU A 353 7.22 -15.67 20.35
CA LEU A 353 6.49 -14.99 21.45
C LEU A 353 5.61 -15.96 22.24
N VAL A 354 4.83 -16.80 21.55
CA VAL A 354 3.97 -17.81 22.21
C VAL A 354 4.80 -18.81 23.01
N LYS A 355 5.95 -19.25 22.47
CA LYS A 355 6.86 -20.15 23.18
C LYS A 355 7.42 -19.51 24.44
N MET A 356 7.84 -18.24 24.37
CA MET A 356 8.38 -17.50 25.51
C MET A 356 7.33 -17.35 26.63
N LEU A 357 6.10 -16.96 26.28
CA LEU A 357 5.00 -16.86 27.25
C LEU A 357 4.71 -18.20 27.94
N LYS A 358 4.62 -19.29 27.18
CA LYS A 358 4.42 -20.64 27.72
C LYS A 358 5.55 -21.07 28.67
N GLN A 359 6.80 -20.73 28.36
CA GLN A 359 7.95 -21.03 29.21
C GLN A 359 7.91 -20.28 30.55
N GLN A 360 7.22 -19.15 30.62
CA GLN A 360 7.01 -18.39 31.86
C GLN A 360 5.72 -18.80 32.60
N GLY A 361 5.06 -19.88 32.18
CA GLY A 361 3.86 -20.42 32.82
C GLY A 361 2.54 -19.76 32.40
N GLU A 362 2.55 -18.87 31.41
CA GLU A 362 1.33 -18.25 30.89
C GLU A 362 0.58 -19.20 29.95
N VAL A 363 -0.75 -19.23 30.07
CA VAL A 363 -1.63 -19.96 29.14
C VAL A 363 -1.98 -19.04 27.97
N ALA A 364 -1.28 -19.20 26.85
CA ALA A 364 -1.47 -18.36 25.67
C ALA A 364 -2.42 -18.99 24.63
N ALA A 365 -3.43 -18.23 24.21
CA ALA A 365 -4.24 -18.48 23.02
C ALA A 365 -3.78 -17.57 21.88
N MET A 366 -3.74 -18.08 20.65
CA MET A 366 -3.37 -17.33 19.45
C MET A 366 -4.49 -17.45 18.42
N THR A 367 -4.88 -16.32 17.84
CA THR A 367 -5.96 -16.19 16.85
C THR A 367 -5.47 -15.62 15.52
#